data_AF-A0A920E7U9-F1
#
_entry.id   AF-A0A920E7U9-F1
#
_cell.length_a   1.000
_cell.length_b   1.000
_cell.length_c   1.000
_cell.angle_alpha   90.00
_cell.angle_beta   90.00
_cell.angle_gamma   90.00
#
_symmetry.space_group_name_H-M   'P 1'
#
loop_
_entity.id
_entity.type
_entity.pdbx_description
1 polymer ?
#
loop_
_entity_poly.entity_id
_entity_poly.type
_entity_poly.pdbx_seq_one_letter_code
_entity_poly.pdbx_strand_id
1 'polypeptide(L)'
;MQFHWWNYEHPQYLDAMEGLRALKEEGIIRHLGLTNFDTDHLHLLLQEGIPIISNQVVVSLLDRRALAEMSRLCLEHGVKLLAYGTVAGGFLSERWLGQEEPSLSGIHDWSKMKYKRFIDQTGGWEKFQQILRVLGAIARKNEVSITNVATRWVLDQPAVGAVIIGARLTESEHRADNANLFSFTLDQDDHQAIDQVINDTPKIRGDCGSEYRQPPYLTAAGDLSDHLEENKRVDPHLSLSGEGKLQRLGTGSYWESVCGYSRAVKKGGRILVSGTTAIHGEDRVICRDDPRGQAVYILDKILSAVSALGGQRSDIVRTRVYLANQDHCESVSRVHGRYFEGLNPANTTIEVSNLIGDHLVEIEAEAIVDEG
;
A
#
# COMPACT_ATOMS: atom_id res chain seq x y z
N MET A 1 7.19 15.65 9.88
CA MET A 1 7.97 14.45 9.53
C MET A 1 7.08 13.55 8.69
N GLN A 2 7.61 12.95 7.62
CA GLN A 2 6.88 11.95 6.83
C GLN A 2 7.60 10.62 6.93
N PHE A 3 6.93 9.60 7.44
CA PHE A 3 7.50 8.29 7.70
C PHE A 3 7.24 7.34 6.53
N HIS A 4 8.27 6.64 6.09
CA HIS A 4 8.21 5.66 5.01
C HIS A 4 8.67 4.30 5.55
N TRP A 5 7.94 3.24 5.20
CA TRP A 5 8.26 1.88 5.60
C TRP A 5 8.12 0.92 4.42
N TRP A 6 9.09 0.04 4.21
CA TRP A 6 9.12 -0.81 3.01
C TRP A 6 8.31 -2.10 3.17
N ASN A 7 8.40 -2.77 4.32
CA ASN A 7 7.86 -4.11 4.51
C ASN A 7 6.98 -4.21 5.76
N TYR A 8 5.67 -4.36 5.59
CA TYR A 8 4.74 -4.48 6.73
C TYR A 8 4.81 -5.83 7.46
N GLU A 9 5.34 -6.87 6.83
CA GLU A 9 5.63 -8.15 7.49
C GLU A 9 6.67 -7.99 8.62
N HIS A 10 7.42 -6.88 8.61
CA HIS A 10 8.25 -6.47 9.73
C HIS A 10 7.50 -5.46 10.62
N PRO A 11 7.11 -5.85 11.85
CA PRO A 11 6.21 -5.04 12.68
C PRO A 11 6.86 -3.80 13.34
N GLN A 12 8.18 -3.60 13.20
CA GLN A 12 8.92 -2.50 13.85
C GLN A 12 8.52 -1.11 13.35
N TYR A 13 7.72 -1.01 12.29
CA TYR A 13 7.10 0.27 11.95
C TYR A 13 6.23 0.80 13.09
N LEU A 14 5.62 -0.09 13.91
CA LEU A 14 4.86 0.30 15.09
C LEU A 14 5.77 0.94 16.14
N ASP A 15 6.91 0.31 16.45
CA ASP A 15 7.91 0.87 17.38
C ASP A 15 8.46 2.22 16.89
N ALA A 16 8.74 2.33 15.60
CA ALA A 16 9.18 3.58 14.99
C ALA A 16 8.11 4.68 15.10
N MET A 17 6.84 4.34 14.90
CA MET A 17 5.73 5.29 15.05
C MET A 17 5.53 5.72 16.50
N GLU A 18 5.77 4.84 17.47
CA GLU A 18 5.78 5.20 18.90
C GLU A 18 6.88 6.22 19.22
N GLY A 19 8.10 5.97 18.75
CA GLY A 19 9.20 6.93 18.89
C GLY A 19 8.88 8.28 18.24
N LEU A 20 8.29 8.27 17.03
CA LEU A 20 7.88 9.49 16.34
C LEU A 20 6.74 10.23 17.06
N ARG A 21 5.82 9.50 17.71
CA ARG A 21 4.78 10.08 18.58
C ARG A 21 5.40 10.81 19.76
N ALA A 22 6.34 10.18 20.47
CA ALA A 22 7.05 10.82 21.58
C ALA A 22 7.77 12.11 21.13
N LEU A 23 8.49 12.08 20.00
CA LEU A 23 9.14 13.27 19.44
C LEU A 23 8.14 14.38 19.07
N LYS A 24 6.90 14.03 18.73
CA LYS A 24 5.84 15.03 18.52
C LYS A 24 5.33 15.63 19.83
N GLU A 25 5.14 14.81 20.86
CA GLU A 25 4.71 15.25 22.19
C GLU A 25 5.75 16.15 22.86
N GLU A 26 7.04 15.85 22.66
CA GLU A 26 8.16 16.69 23.08
C GLU A 26 8.31 17.99 22.27
N GLY A 27 7.54 18.15 21.19
CA GLY A 27 7.55 19.35 20.34
C GLY A 27 8.69 19.41 19.31
N ILE A 28 9.51 18.36 19.19
CA ILE A 28 10.58 18.25 18.17
C ILE A 28 9.96 18.15 16.78
N ILE A 29 8.85 17.41 16.65
CA ILE A 29 8.11 17.26 15.39
C ILE A 29 6.72 17.90 15.54
N ARG A 30 6.42 18.89 14.68
CA ARG A 30 5.08 19.53 14.69
C ARG A 30 3.96 18.60 14.24
N HIS A 31 4.18 17.88 13.14
CA HIS A 31 3.18 17.03 12.49
C HIS A 31 3.78 15.71 12.02
N LEU A 32 3.01 14.63 12.15
CA LEU A 32 3.32 13.31 11.64
C LEU A 32 2.50 13.03 10.39
N GLY A 33 3.18 12.59 9.35
CA GLY A 33 2.59 12.07 8.13
C GLY A 33 3.28 10.78 7.71
N LEU A 34 2.68 10.11 6.75
CA LEU A 34 3.17 8.88 6.15
C LEU A 34 3.54 9.12 4.68
N THR A 35 4.29 8.18 4.11
CA THR A 35 4.61 8.13 2.68
C THR A 35 4.41 6.70 2.20
N ASN A 36 3.64 6.53 1.12
CA ASN A 36 3.31 5.24 0.50
C ASN A 36 2.68 4.22 1.47
N PHE A 37 1.96 4.68 2.49
CA PHE A 37 1.16 3.78 3.32
C PHE A 37 -0.12 3.39 2.61
N ASP A 38 -0.51 2.13 2.68
CA ASP A 38 -1.81 1.68 2.14
C ASP A 38 -2.94 1.96 3.14
N THR A 39 -4.19 1.73 2.72
CA THR A 39 -5.38 2.04 3.50
C THR A 39 -5.45 1.23 4.79
N ASP A 40 -5.05 -0.05 4.75
CA ASP A 40 -5.16 -0.95 5.90
C ASP A 40 -4.15 -0.59 6.99
N HIS A 41 -2.92 -0.25 6.61
CA HIS A 41 -1.89 0.18 7.55
C HIS A 41 -2.11 1.59 8.08
N LEU A 42 -2.66 2.50 7.26
CA LEU A 42 -3.13 3.80 7.76
C LEU A 42 -4.26 3.61 8.78
N HIS A 43 -5.26 2.76 8.49
CA HIS A 43 -6.36 2.45 9.40
C HIS A 43 -5.83 1.92 10.73
N LEU A 44 -4.96 0.91 10.69
CA LEU A 44 -4.34 0.30 11.88
C LEU A 44 -3.66 1.37 12.76
N LEU A 45 -2.81 2.23 12.17
CA LEU A 45 -2.12 3.27 12.93
C LEU A 45 -3.07 4.33 13.52
N LEU A 46 -4.16 4.65 12.82
CA LEU A 46 -5.18 5.56 13.34
C LEU A 46 -5.93 4.95 14.52
N GLN A 47 -6.25 3.64 14.47
CA GLN A 47 -6.89 2.93 15.58
C GLN A 47 -5.96 2.77 16.79
N GLU A 48 -4.64 2.71 16.57
CA GLU A 48 -3.64 2.79 17.65
C GLU A 48 -3.48 4.22 18.22
N GLY A 49 -4.28 5.19 17.75
CA GLY A 49 -4.29 6.56 18.25
C GLY A 49 -3.08 7.38 17.82
N ILE A 50 -2.36 6.97 16.78
CA ILE A 50 -1.22 7.74 16.27
C ILE A 50 -1.74 8.96 15.50
N PRO A 51 -1.34 10.20 15.85
CA PRO A 51 -1.94 11.43 15.32
C PRO A 51 -1.38 11.78 13.92
N ILE A 52 -1.66 10.92 12.95
CA ILE A 52 -1.29 11.09 11.54
C ILE A 52 -2.20 12.14 10.91
N ILE A 53 -1.61 13.12 10.21
CA ILE A 53 -2.38 14.18 9.53
C ILE A 53 -2.28 14.12 8.02
N SER A 54 -1.33 13.35 7.47
CA SER A 54 -1.15 13.25 6.04
C SER A 54 -0.59 11.92 5.58
N ASN A 55 -0.91 11.50 4.35
CA ASN A 55 -0.25 10.39 3.68
C ASN A 55 0.16 10.83 2.26
N GLN A 56 1.45 10.75 1.95
CA GLN A 56 1.99 11.09 0.64
C GLN A 56 1.97 9.87 -0.26
N VAL A 57 1.12 9.89 -1.29
CA VAL A 57 0.86 8.75 -2.18
C VAL A 57 0.78 9.19 -3.64
N VAL A 58 0.93 8.24 -4.56
CA VAL A 58 0.71 8.50 -5.97
C VAL A 58 -0.78 8.75 -6.23
N VAL A 59 -1.09 9.87 -6.90
CA VAL A 59 -2.44 10.15 -7.41
C VAL A 59 -2.30 10.83 -8.76
N SER A 60 -2.93 10.27 -9.78
CA SER A 60 -2.97 10.85 -11.11
C SER A 60 -4.17 10.32 -11.90
N LEU A 61 -4.35 10.83 -13.11
CA LEU A 61 -5.33 10.26 -14.06
C LEU A 61 -5.02 8.79 -14.42
N LEU A 62 -3.77 8.36 -14.22
CA LEU A 62 -3.30 6.99 -14.47
C LEU A 62 -3.32 6.10 -13.21
N ASP A 63 -3.41 6.69 -12.01
CA ASP A 63 -3.51 5.92 -10.77
C ASP A 63 -4.47 6.60 -9.80
N ARG A 64 -5.61 5.93 -9.61
CA ARG A 64 -6.76 6.42 -8.85
C ARG A 64 -7.04 5.55 -7.63
N ARG A 65 -6.15 4.60 -7.29
CA ARG A 65 -6.35 3.66 -6.16
C ARG A 65 -6.57 4.41 -4.84
N ALA A 66 -5.80 5.46 -4.59
CA ALA A 66 -5.95 6.32 -3.41
C ALA A 66 -7.29 7.12 -3.35
N LEU A 67 -8.04 7.20 -4.46
CA LEU A 67 -9.33 7.90 -4.52
C LEU A 67 -10.52 7.03 -4.10
N ALA A 68 -10.28 5.75 -3.82
CA ALA A 68 -11.28 4.82 -3.31
C ALA A 68 -11.29 4.81 -1.77
N GLU A 69 -10.99 3.67 -1.16
CA GLU A 69 -11.11 3.48 0.29
C GLU A 69 -10.19 4.41 1.09
N MET A 70 -8.95 4.62 0.64
CA MET A 70 -7.99 5.57 1.22
C MET A 70 -8.58 6.98 1.38
N SER A 71 -9.21 7.54 0.34
CA SER A 71 -9.82 8.86 0.41
C SER A 71 -10.99 8.91 1.40
N ARG A 72 -11.82 7.85 1.45
CA ARG A 72 -12.90 7.75 2.44
C ARG A 72 -12.36 7.76 3.87
N LEU A 73 -11.34 6.92 4.13
CA LEU A 73 -10.68 6.85 5.44
C LEU A 73 -10.05 8.19 5.82
N CYS A 74 -9.40 8.85 4.88
CA CYS A 74 -8.79 10.16 5.08
C CYS A 74 -9.82 11.23 5.48
N LEU A 75 -10.95 11.29 4.77
CA LEU A 75 -12.03 12.23 5.08
C LEU A 75 -12.64 11.96 6.46
N GLU A 76 -12.83 10.69 6.81
CA GLU A 76 -13.38 10.26 8.10
C GLU A 76 -12.49 10.68 9.28
N HIS A 77 -11.16 10.61 9.12
CA HIS A 77 -10.19 10.87 10.19
C HIS A 77 -9.51 12.24 10.09
N GLY A 78 -9.90 13.08 9.13
CA GLY A 78 -9.27 14.40 8.91
C GLY A 78 -7.82 14.34 8.38
N VAL A 79 -7.40 13.21 7.82
CA VAL A 79 -6.10 13.04 7.16
C VAL A 79 -6.16 13.65 5.76
N LYS A 80 -5.05 14.22 5.28
CA LYS A 80 -4.91 14.76 3.92
C LYS A 80 -3.96 13.95 3.06
N LEU A 81 -4.32 13.73 1.80
CA LEU A 81 -3.41 13.16 0.81
C LEU A 81 -2.48 14.24 0.26
N LEU A 82 -1.19 13.94 0.25
CA LEU A 82 -0.18 14.73 -0.47
C LEU A 82 0.16 13.98 -1.75
N ALA A 83 -0.49 14.37 -2.85
CA ALA A 83 -0.42 13.65 -4.10
C ALA A 83 0.90 13.92 -4.83
N TYR A 84 1.68 12.88 -5.11
CA TYR A 84 2.78 12.97 -6.07
C TYR A 84 2.46 12.23 -7.37
N GLY A 85 3.25 12.48 -8.41
CA GLY A 85 3.06 11.80 -9.70
C GLY A 85 1.92 12.36 -10.54
N THR A 86 1.38 13.52 -10.15
CA THR A 86 0.26 14.20 -10.83
C THR A 86 0.52 14.49 -12.30
N VAL A 87 1.79 14.60 -12.70
CA VAL A 87 2.24 14.90 -14.07
C VAL A 87 2.86 13.69 -14.78
N ALA A 88 2.81 12.50 -14.17
CA ALA A 88 3.35 11.26 -14.71
C ALA A 88 4.79 11.38 -15.25
N GLY A 89 5.69 12.03 -14.50
CA GLY A 89 7.09 12.22 -14.92
C GLY A 89 7.26 13.15 -16.13
N GLY A 90 6.24 13.95 -16.43
CA GLY A 90 6.16 14.85 -17.58
C GLY A 90 5.43 14.25 -18.78
N PHE A 91 4.89 13.02 -18.69
CA PHE A 91 4.08 12.45 -19.76
C PHE A 91 2.78 13.22 -19.99
N LEU A 92 2.15 13.73 -18.92
CA LEU A 92 0.94 14.55 -18.99
C LEU A 92 1.29 16.00 -19.40
N SER A 93 1.78 16.16 -20.63
CA SER A 93 2.16 17.43 -21.25
C SER A 93 1.95 17.42 -22.76
N GLU A 94 1.95 18.61 -23.35
CA GLU A 94 1.80 18.87 -24.79
C GLU A 94 2.87 18.14 -25.61
N ARG A 95 4.07 17.98 -25.04
CA ARG A 95 5.21 17.31 -25.68
C ARG A 95 4.86 15.91 -26.18
N TRP A 96 3.95 15.22 -25.50
CA TRP A 96 3.59 13.83 -25.81
C TRP A 96 2.29 13.70 -26.61
N LEU A 97 1.53 14.79 -26.78
CA LEU A 97 0.28 14.75 -27.54
C LEU A 97 0.56 14.50 -29.02
N GLY A 98 -0.07 13.47 -29.58
CA GLY A 98 0.07 13.07 -30.98
C GLY A 98 1.40 12.41 -31.33
N GLN A 99 2.24 12.09 -30.33
CA GLN A 99 3.51 11.41 -30.55
C GLN A 99 3.33 9.89 -30.61
N GLU A 100 4.23 9.21 -31.31
CA GLU A 100 4.36 7.75 -31.24
C GLU A 100 4.84 7.30 -29.85
N GLU A 101 4.56 6.04 -29.52
CA GLU A 101 4.95 5.47 -28.24
C GLU A 101 6.48 5.42 -28.11
N PRO A 102 7.07 6.00 -27.05
CA PRO A 102 8.50 5.90 -26.84
C PRO A 102 8.89 4.46 -26.46
N SER A 103 9.95 3.95 -27.08
CA SER A 103 10.60 2.72 -26.59
C SER A 103 11.12 2.95 -25.16
N LEU A 104 10.93 1.96 -24.28
CA LEU A 104 11.51 1.98 -22.92
C LEU A 104 13.03 2.16 -22.94
N SER A 105 13.73 1.60 -23.93
CA SER A 105 15.18 1.76 -24.08
C SER A 105 15.60 3.19 -24.46
N GLY A 106 14.68 3.98 -25.00
CA GLY A 106 14.89 5.39 -25.34
C GLY A 106 14.56 6.36 -24.19
N ILE A 107 14.07 5.85 -23.04
CA ILE A 107 13.78 6.65 -21.86
C ILE A 107 14.94 6.53 -20.88
N HIS A 108 15.73 7.60 -20.74
CA HIS A 108 16.86 7.66 -19.80
C HIS A 108 16.52 8.30 -18.45
N ASP A 109 15.29 8.78 -18.29
CA ASP A 109 14.80 9.41 -17.06
C ASP A 109 14.03 8.41 -16.20
N TRP A 110 14.54 8.15 -14.99
CA TRP A 110 13.98 7.17 -14.04
C TRP A 110 12.49 7.42 -13.76
N SER A 111 12.09 8.69 -13.66
CA SER A 111 10.68 9.04 -13.44
C SER A 111 9.82 8.62 -14.62
N LYS A 112 10.22 8.90 -15.86
CA LYS A 112 9.48 8.44 -17.05
C LYS A 112 9.47 6.92 -17.18
N MET A 113 10.55 6.23 -16.83
CA MET A 113 10.54 4.76 -16.81
C MET A 113 9.44 4.23 -15.88
N LYS A 114 9.34 4.80 -14.66
CA LYS A 114 8.24 4.50 -13.72
C LYS A 114 6.88 4.72 -14.37
N TYR A 115 6.60 5.94 -14.85
CA TYR A 115 5.24 6.29 -15.31
C TYR A 115 4.87 5.68 -16.66
N LYS A 116 5.83 5.27 -17.50
CA LYS A 116 5.54 4.46 -18.68
C LYS A 116 4.91 3.12 -18.30
N ARG A 117 5.34 2.51 -17.18
CA ARG A 117 4.71 1.29 -16.65
C ARG A 117 3.27 1.53 -16.20
N PHE A 118 2.97 2.69 -15.59
CA PHE A 118 1.59 3.07 -15.26
C PHE A 118 0.75 3.16 -16.54
N ILE A 119 1.25 3.84 -17.58
CA ILE A 119 0.57 3.93 -18.88
C ILE A 119 0.26 2.52 -19.43
N ASP A 120 1.22 1.61 -19.38
CA ASP A 120 1.06 0.24 -19.85
C ASP A 120 0.00 -0.54 -19.07
N GLN A 121 -0.03 -0.37 -17.74
CA GLN A 121 -1.07 -0.97 -16.89
C GLN A 121 -2.46 -0.36 -17.10
N THR A 122 -2.55 0.88 -17.59
CA THR A 122 -3.82 1.61 -17.78
C THR A 122 -4.30 1.64 -19.23
N GLY A 123 -3.97 0.62 -20.01
CA GLY A 123 -4.47 0.46 -21.39
C GLY A 123 -3.51 0.95 -22.49
N GLY A 124 -2.25 1.23 -22.13
CA GLY A 124 -1.18 1.50 -23.08
C GLY A 124 -1.25 2.89 -23.73
N TRP A 125 -0.38 3.09 -24.71
CA TRP A 125 -0.16 4.40 -25.32
C TRP A 125 -1.38 4.96 -26.04
N GLU A 126 -2.19 4.12 -26.68
CA GLU A 126 -3.40 4.57 -27.38
C GLU A 126 -4.40 5.22 -26.42
N LYS A 127 -4.69 4.56 -25.29
CA LYS A 127 -5.56 5.11 -24.24
C LYS A 127 -4.95 6.36 -23.63
N PHE A 128 -3.63 6.36 -23.41
CA PHE A 128 -2.93 7.54 -22.94
C PHE A 128 -3.07 8.75 -23.89
N GLN A 129 -3.00 8.53 -25.21
CA GLN A 129 -3.24 9.58 -26.20
C GLN A 129 -4.68 10.09 -26.19
N GLN A 130 -5.67 9.22 -25.91
CA GLN A 130 -7.06 9.65 -25.73
C GLN A 130 -7.19 10.60 -24.53
N ILE A 131 -6.56 10.26 -23.39
CA ILE A 131 -6.49 11.13 -22.22
C ILE A 131 -5.85 12.48 -22.59
N LEU A 132 -4.67 12.47 -23.23
CA LEU A 132 -3.99 13.72 -23.63
C LEU A 132 -4.83 14.59 -24.57
N ARG A 133 -5.62 14.01 -25.49
CA ARG A 133 -6.50 14.80 -26.38
C ARG A 133 -7.59 15.52 -25.60
N VAL A 134 -8.22 14.84 -24.62
CA VAL A 134 -9.24 15.44 -23.74
C VAL A 134 -8.62 16.56 -22.91
N LEU A 135 -7.52 16.27 -22.21
CA LEU A 135 -6.82 17.29 -21.42
C LEU A 135 -6.36 18.47 -22.27
N GLY A 136 -5.88 18.21 -23.49
CA GLY A 136 -5.46 19.24 -24.43
C GLY A 136 -6.60 20.14 -24.91
N ALA A 137 -7.82 19.61 -25.04
CA ALA A 137 -9.00 20.43 -25.36
C ALA A 137 -9.36 21.36 -24.19
N ILE A 138 -9.36 20.83 -22.96
CA ILE A 138 -9.63 21.60 -21.74
C ILE A 138 -8.54 22.65 -21.49
N ALA A 139 -7.28 22.29 -21.75
CA ALA A 139 -6.12 23.16 -21.64
C ALA A 139 -6.26 24.38 -22.57
N ARG A 140 -6.63 24.15 -23.85
CA ARG A 140 -6.91 25.24 -24.81
C ARG A 140 -8.10 26.11 -24.39
N LYS A 141 -9.18 25.51 -23.88
CA LYS A 141 -10.36 26.25 -23.37
C LYS A 141 -9.98 27.22 -22.24
N ASN A 142 -9.05 26.82 -21.37
CA ASN A 142 -8.67 27.57 -20.18
C ASN A 142 -7.34 28.35 -20.33
N GLU A 143 -6.72 28.32 -21.51
CA GLU A 143 -5.41 28.96 -21.78
C GLU A 143 -4.28 28.54 -20.81
N VAL A 144 -4.28 27.27 -20.40
CA VAL A 144 -3.28 26.67 -19.49
C VAL A 144 -2.66 25.41 -20.12
N SER A 145 -1.68 24.80 -19.46
CA SER A 145 -1.07 23.57 -19.96
C SER A 145 -1.88 22.30 -19.62
N ILE A 146 -1.68 21.23 -20.38
CA ILE A 146 -2.15 19.86 -20.07
C ILE A 146 -1.71 19.46 -18.66
N THR A 147 -0.49 19.84 -18.28
CA THR A 147 0.08 19.61 -16.95
C THR A 147 -0.74 20.32 -15.87
N ASN A 148 -1.18 21.56 -16.10
CA ASN A 148 -2.08 22.26 -15.20
C ASN A 148 -3.44 21.57 -15.08
N VAL A 149 -4.08 21.20 -16.20
CA VAL A 149 -5.39 20.50 -16.18
C VAL A 149 -5.31 19.18 -15.41
N ALA A 150 -4.31 18.35 -15.70
CA ALA A 150 -4.12 17.08 -15.01
C ALA A 150 -3.91 17.27 -13.50
N THR A 151 -3.11 18.27 -13.12
CA THR A 151 -2.81 18.55 -11.72
C THR A 151 -4.01 19.18 -10.99
N ARG A 152 -4.77 20.05 -11.65
CA ARG A 152 -6.00 20.65 -11.11
C ARG A 152 -7.02 19.58 -10.78
N TRP A 153 -7.23 18.64 -11.70
CA TRP A 153 -8.12 17.50 -11.47
C TRP A 153 -7.72 16.68 -10.23
N VAL A 154 -6.43 16.47 -9.98
CA VAL A 154 -5.96 15.81 -8.74
C VAL A 154 -6.21 16.67 -7.52
N LEU A 155 -5.95 17.98 -7.61
CA LEU A 155 -6.16 18.92 -6.50
C LEU A 155 -7.65 19.13 -6.16
N ASP A 156 -8.56 18.89 -7.10
CA ASP A 156 -10.01 18.93 -6.88
C ASP A 156 -10.55 17.72 -6.10
N GLN A 157 -9.74 16.69 -5.88
CA GLN A 157 -10.18 15.50 -5.16
C GLN A 157 -10.36 15.81 -3.66
N PRO A 158 -11.49 15.41 -3.02
CA PRO A 158 -11.84 15.89 -1.67
C PRO A 158 -10.81 15.64 -0.56
N ALA A 159 -10.12 14.50 -0.62
CA ALA A 159 -9.11 14.12 0.38
C ALA A 159 -7.73 14.72 0.09
N VAL A 160 -7.48 15.25 -1.11
CA VAL A 160 -6.18 15.79 -1.51
C VAL A 160 -6.00 17.18 -0.90
N GLY A 161 -4.99 17.31 -0.02
CA GLY A 161 -4.63 18.58 0.60
C GLY A 161 -3.54 19.33 -0.15
N ALA A 162 -2.69 18.63 -0.91
CA ALA A 162 -1.64 19.22 -1.72
C ALA A 162 -1.22 18.31 -2.87
N VAL A 163 -0.61 18.91 -3.89
CA VAL A 163 0.03 18.23 -5.02
C VAL A 163 1.53 18.54 -5.03
N ILE A 164 2.34 17.56 -5.39
CA ILE A 164 3.80 17.66 -5.49
C ILE A 164 4.20 17.57 -6.96
N ILE A 165 4.66 18.69 -7.51
CA ILE A 165 5.16 18.79 -8.88
C ILE A 165 6.68 18.93 -8.84
N GLY A 166 7.39 18.01 -9.50
CA GLY A 166 8.84 18.07 -9.60
C GLY A 166 9.30 19.18 -10.55
N ALA A 167 10.30 19.95 -10.13
CA ALA A 167 10.94 20.99 -10.92
C ALA A 167 12.47 20.84 -10.82
N ARG A 168 13.17 20.88 -11.96
CA ARG A 168 14.64 20.89 -11.99
C ARG A 168 15.12 22.28 -12.41
N LEU A 169 15.68 23.03 -11.46
CA LEU A 169 16.05 24.45 -11.62
C LEU A 169 16.97 24.74 -12.82
N THR A 170 17.75 23.76 -13.27
CA THR A 170 18.71 23.92 -14.39
C THR A 170 18.25 23.24 -15.69
N GLU A 171 17.09 22.59 -15.71
CA GLU A 171 16.64 21.80 -16.87
C GLU A 171 15.19 22.07 -17.26
N SER A 172 14.27 21.96 -16.29
CA SER A 172 12.83 21.90 -16.51
C SER A 172 12.12 22.37 -15.24
N GLU A 173 12.25 23.66 -14.93
CA GLU A 173 11.67 24.18 -13.69
C GLU A 173 10.15 24.39 -13.80
N HIS A 174 9.65 24.81 -14.97
CA HIS A 174 8.24 25.06 -15.28
C HIS A 174 7.43 25.79 -14.18
N ARG A 175 8.11 26.52 -13.28
CA ARG A 175 7.48 27.06 -12.05
C ARG A 175 6.41 28.08 -12.34
N ALA A 176 6.66 28.94 -13.34
CA ALA A 176 5.68 29.92 -13.80
C ALA A 176 4.43 29.24 -14.36
N ASP A 177 4.59 28.20 -15.19
CA ASP A 177 3.47 27.43 -15.72
C ASP A 177 2.71 26.69 -14.61
N ASN A 178 3.43 26.04 -13.68
CA ASN A 178 2.83 25.36 -12.54
C ASN A 178 2.00 26.29 -11.64
N ALA A 179 2.34 27.58 -11.57
CA ALA A 179 1.60 28.57 -10.78
C ALA A 179 0.21 28.88 -11.37
N ASN A 180 0.01 28.67 -12.69
CA ASN A 180 -1.29 28.81 -13.35
C ASN A 180 -2.31 27.78 -12.85
N LEU A 181 -1.91 26.76 -12.07
CA LEU A 181 -2.81 25.83 -11.39
C LEU A 181 -3.91 26.53 -10.58
N PHE A 182 -3.64 27.73 -10.08
CA PHE A 182 -4.56 28.52 -9.26
C PHE A 182 -5.29 29.63 -10.04
N SER A 183 -5.04 29.78 -11.33
CA SER A 183 -5.68 30.81 -12.16
C SER A 183 -6.94 30.34 -12.88
N PHE A 184 -7.30 29.06 -12.75
CA PHE A 184 -8.48 28.47 -13.39
C PHE A 184 -9.13 27.39 -12.50
N THR A 185 -10.34 26.98 -12.90
CA THR A 185 -11.11 25.88 -12.30
C THR A 185 -11.63 24.98 -13.41
N LEU A 186 -11.75 23.68 -13.12
CA LEU A 186 -12.46 22.76 -14.01
C LEU A 186 -13.96 22.90 -13.74
N ASP A 187 -14.75 23.10 -14.79
CA ASP A 187 -16.19 23.07 -14.67
C ASP A 187 -16.75 21.63 -14.76
N GLN A 188 -18.07 21.51 -14.64
CA GLN A 188 -18.74 20.21 -14.65
C GLN A 188 -18.52 19.45 -15.96
N ASP A 189 -18.49 20.15 -17.10
CA ASP A 189 -18.29 19.54 -18.41
C ASP A 189 -16.83 19.04 -18.55
N ASP A 190 -15.86 19.81 -18.04
CA ASP A 190 -14.46 19.41 -17.99
C ASP A 190 -14.27 18.14 -17.14
N HIS A 191 -14.89 18.09 -15.95
CA HIS A 191 -14.88 16.90 -15.09
C HIS A 191 -15.51 15.69 -15.77
N GLN A 192 -16.68 15.85 -16.40
CA GLN A 192 -17.35 14.75 -17.11
C GLN A 192 -16.52 14.22 -18.28
N ALA A 193 -15.91 15.10 -19.06
CA ALA A 193 -15.05 14.72 -20.18
C ALA A 193 -13.83 13.92 -19.70
N ILE A 194 -13.21 14.35 -18.60
CA ILE A 194 -12.10 13.62 -17.97
C ILE A 194 -12.58 12.27 -17.45
N ASP A 195 -13.66 12.23 -16.68
CA ASP A 195 -14.21 11.00 -16.10
C ASP A 195 -14.56 9.97 -17.17
N GLN A 196 -15.13 10.40 -18.30
CA GLN A 196 -15.48 9.53 -19.41
C GLN A 196 -14.25 8.83 -19.99
N VAL A 197 -13.13 9.53 -20.18
CA VAL A 197 -11.92 8.93 -20.78
C VAL A 197 -11.14 8.07 -19.79
N ILE A 198 -11.12 8.44 -18.49
CA ILE A 198 -10.38 7.65 -17.49
C ILE A 198 -11.16 6.44 -17.00
N ASN A 199 -12.49 6.45 -16.99
CA ASN A 199 -13.28 5.31 -16.51
C ASN A 199 -13.21 4.07 -17.41
N ASP A 200 -12.80 4.25 -18.67
CA ASP A 200 -12.54 3.16 -19.62
C ASP A 200 -11.11 2.58 -19.51
N THR A 201 -10.29 3.07 -18.57
CA THR A 201 -8.95 2.52 -18.34
C THR A 201 -9.00 1.30 -17.40
N PRO A 202 -8.19 0.24 -17.67
CA PRO A 202 -7.98 -0.84 -16.72
C PRO A 202 -7.56 -0.32 -15.34
N LYS A 203 -8.09 -0.94 -14.29
CA LYS A 203 -7.70 -0.61 -12.91
C LYS A 203 -6.42 -1.35 -12.54
N ILE A 204 -5.45 -0.61 -12.03
CA ILE A 204 -4.25 -1.17 -11.41
C ILE A 204 -4.68 -1.93 -10.15
N ARG A 205 -4.15 -3.14 -9.95
CA ARG A 205 -4.46 -3.99 -8.79
C ARG A 205 -3.84 -3.45 -7.49
N GLY A 206 -4.37 -3.93 -6.37
CA GLY A 206 -3.93 -3.54 -5.04
C GLY A 206 -4.33 -2.12 -4.65
N ASP A 207 -3.67 -1.59 -3.63
CA ASP A 207 -3.89 -0.25 -3.11
C ASP A 207 -2.73 0.69 -3.47
N CYS A 208 -2.85 1.98 -3.17
CA CYS A 208 -1.74 2.90 -3.21
C CYS A 208 -0.57 2.38 -2.35
N GLY A 209 0.66 2.58 -2.83
CA GLY A 209 1.86 2.02 -2.22
C GLY A 209 2.13 0.56 -2.60
N SER A 210 1.17 -0.20 -3.14
CA SER A 210 1.43 -1.57 -3.62
C SER A 210 2.45 -1.60 -4.76
N GLU A 211 2.60 -0.52 -5.53
CA GLU A 211 3.60 -0.41 -6.61
C GLU A 211 5.06 -0.58 -6.15
N TYR A 212 5.32 -0.48 -4.85
CA TYR A 212 6.63 -0.70 -4.23
C TYR A 212 6.77 -2.06 -3.55
N ARG A 213 5.66 -2.79 -3.34
CA ARG A 213 5.62 -3.97 -2.46
C ARG A 213 5.08 -5.23 -3.14
N GLN A 214 4.33 -5.10 -4.23
CA GLN A 214 3.72 -6.23 -4.93
C GLN A 214 3.91 -6.10 -6.45
N PRO A 215 4.16 -7.22 -7.15
CA PRO A 215 4.13 -7.26 -8.60
C PRO A 215 2.74 -6.91 -9.19
N PRO A 216 2.69 -6.24 -10.36
CA PRO A 216 3.82 -5.64 -11.06
C PRO A 216 4.34 -4.41 -10.31
N TYR A 217 5.64 -4.34 -10.04
CA TYR A 217 6.21 -3.14 -9.41
C TYR A 217 6.22 -1.99 -10.41
N LEU A 218 5.62 -0.87 -10.03
CA LEU A 218 5.56 0.33 -10.87
C LEU A 218 6.58 1.33 -10.36
N THR A 219 7.85 0.93 -10.47
CA THR A 219 9.02 1.75 -10.10
C THR A 219 9.93 1.96 -11.29
N ALA A 220 10.94 2.81 -11.12
CA ALA A 220 11.90 3.09 -12.18
C ALA A 220 12.71 1.84 -12.57
N ALA A 221 13.19 1.09 -11.56
CA ALA A 221 13.89 -0.18 -11.77
C ALA A 221 12.98 -1.25 -12.37
N GLY A 222 11.68 -1.21 -12.06
CA GLY A 222 10.67 -2.12 -12.61
C GLY A 222 10.64 -3.48 -11.92
N ASP A 223 11.79 -4.08 -11.67
CA ASP A 223 11.92 -5.16 -10.70
C ASP A 223 12.60 -4.61 -9.44
N LEU A 224 11.96 -4.83 -8.29
CA LEU A 224 12.50 -4.50 -6.98
C LEU A 224 12.82 -5.76 -6.17
N SER A 225 12.74 -6.95 -6.78
CA SER A 225 13.03 -8.24 -6.13
C SER A 225 14.34 -8.19 -5.33
N ASP A 226 15.42 -7.68 -5.91
CA ASP A 226 16.72 -7.54 -5.25
C ASP A 226 16.70 -6.61 -4.02
N HIS A 227 16.00 -5.48 -4.10
CA HIS A 227 15.84 -4.56 -2.96
C HIS A 227 14.94 -5.12 -1.86
N LEU A 228 14.01 -6.01 -2.22
CA LEU A 228 13.17 -6.72 -1.26
C LEU A 228 13.95 -7.85 -0.59
N GLU A 229 14.81 -8.58 -1.30
CA GLU A 229 15.73 -9.57 -0.71
C GLU A 229 16.67 -8.93 0.35
N GLU A 230 17.23 -7.74 0.09
CA GLU A 230 18.03 -7.00 1.09
C GLU A 230 17.20 -6.47 2.27
N ASN A 231 15.89 -6.21 2.06
CA ASN A 231 14.95 -5.76 3.09
C ASN A 231 14.13 -6.89 3.73
N LYS A 232 14.41 -8.16 3.38
CA LYS A 232 14.06 -9.34 4.20
C LYS A 232 14.95 -9.38 5.45
N ARG A 233 15.05 -8.26 6.15
CA ARG A 233 15.40 -8.30 7.58
C ARG A 233 14.23 -9.02 8.22
N VAL A 234 14.33 -10.34 8.26
CA VAL A 234 13.54 -11.21 9.11
C VAL A 234 13.51 -10.52 10.46
N ASP A 235 12.31 -10.33 11.00
CA ASP A 235 12.14 -9.71 12.31
C ASP A 235 13.19 -10.31 13.26
N PRO A 236 14.09 -9.49 13.84
CA PRO A 236 15.24 -9.99 14.60
C PRO A 236 14.84 -10.82 15.82
N HIS A 237 13.58 -10.76 16.23
CA HIS A 237 13.02 -11.59 17.30
C HIS A 237 12.64 -13.00 16.85
N LEU A 238 12.60 -13.26 15.53
CA LEU A 238 12.35 -14.57 14.99
C LEU A 238 13.59 -15.46 15.13
N SER A 239 13.36 -16.67 15.66
CA SER A 239 14.41 -17.68 15.82
C SER A 239 14.09 -18.91 14.97
N LEU A 240 15.00 -19.23 14.05
CA LEU A 240 14.93 -20.46 13.27
C LEU A 240 15.71 -21.57 13.98
N SER A 241 15.11 -22.74 14.11
CA SER A 241 15.75 -23.92 14.69
C SER A 241 15.34 -25.21 13.95
N GLY A 242 16.09 -26.29 14.18
CA GLY A 242 15.90 -27.57 13.49
C GLY A 242 16.83 -27.75 12.30
N GLU A 243 16.92 -29.00 11.81
CA GLU A 243 17.81 -29.40 10.72
C GLU A 243 17.07 -30.21 9.65
N GLY A 244 17.56 -30.11 8.41
CA GLY A 244 17.05 -30.86 7.27
C GLY A 244 15.58 -30.57 6.99
N LYS A 245 14.76 -31.64 6.92
CA LYS A 245 13.34 -31.55 6.57
C LYS A 245 12.45 -31.03 7.69
N LEU A 246 12.97 -30.64 8.86
CA LEU A 246 12.15 -30.12 9.97
C LEU A 246 12.75 -28.82 10.51
N GLN A 247 12.07 -27.72 10.23
CA GLN A 247 12.43 -26.39 10.72
C GLN A 247 11.31 -25.83 11.59
N ARG A 248 11.65 -25.04 12.60
CA ARG A 248 10.73 -24.37 13.51
C ARG A 248 11.08 -22.90 13.57
N LEU A 249 10.05 -22.07 13.55
CA LEU A 249 10.13 -20.64 13.75
C LEU A 249 9.54 -20.30 15.12
N GLY A 250 10.35 -19.78 16.02
CA GLY A 250 9.93 -19.18 17.28
C GLY A 250 9.86 -17.66 17.18
N THR A 251 9.01 -17.05 18.00
CA THR A 251 8.89 -15.58 18.15
C THR A 251 9.48 -15.09 19.47
N GLY A 252 9.89 -16.00 20.36
CA GLY A 252 10.34 -15.65 21.71
C GLY A 252 9.20 -15.34 22.68
N SER A 253 7.95 -15.56 22.26
CA SER A 253 6.77 -15.43 23.13
C SER A 253 6.89 -16.36 24.34
N TYR A 254 6.53 -15.82 25.52
CA TYR A 254 6.46 -16.58 26.77
C TYR A 254 5.67 -17.89 26.62
N TRP A 255 4.57 -17.86 25.85
CA TRP A 255 3.70 -19.01 25.65
C TRP A 255 4.34 -20.15 24.86
N GLU A 256 5.28 -19.86 23.95
CA GLU A 256 5.97 -20.90 23.17
C GLU A 256 6.75 -21.84 24.09
N SER A 257 7.41 -21.29 25.11
CA SER A 257 8.14 -22.06 26.12
C SER A 257 7.21 -22.81 27.08
N VAL A 258 6.08 -22.23 27.47
CA VAL A 258 5.16 -22.83 28.45
C VAL A 258 4.31 -23.93 27.82
N CYS A 259 3.77 -23.69 26.63
CA CYS A 259 2.86 -24.61 25.94
C CYS A 259 3.59 -25.59 25.01
N GLY A 260 4.86 -25.36 24.69
CA GLY A 260 5.67 -26.26 23.85
C GLY A 260 5.28 -26.21 22.36
N TYR A 261 5.02 -25.03 21.83
CA TYR A 261 4.71 -24.82 20.41
C TYR A 261 5.68 -23.84 19.74
N SER A 262 5.60 -23.72 18.42
CA SER A 262 6.36 -22.74 17.63
C SER A 262 5.38 -21.89 16.82
N ARG A 263 5.69 -20.62 16.55
CA ARG A 263 4.90 -19.77 15.66
C ARG A 263 4.61 -20.45 14.33
N ALA A 264 5.60 -21.11 13.75
CA ALA A 264 5.41 -21.95 12.58
C ALA A 264 6.37 -23.15 12.57
N VAL A 265 5.96 -24.22 11.89
CA VAL A 265 6.77 -25.41 11.66
C VAL A 265 6.75 -25.74 10.18
N LYS A 266 7.93 -25.93 9.58
CA LYS A 266 8.09 -26.49 8.24
C LYS A 266 8.54 -27.94 8.34
N LYS A 267 7.79 -28.85 7.72
CA LYS A 267 8.19 -30.25 7.56
C LYS A 267 8.08 -30.70 6.10
N GLY A 268 9.20 -31.00 5.47
CA GLY A 268 9.27 -31.17 4.01
C GLY A 268 8.77 -29.92 3.30
N GLY A 269 7.92 -30.08 2.29
CA GLY A 269 7.26 -28.97 1.58
C GLY A 269 6.06 -28.31 2.29
N ARG A 270 5.77 -28.62 3.57
CA ARG A 270 4.57 -28.09 4.26
C ARG A 270 4.94 -27.16 5.40
N ILE A 271 4.37 -25.95 5.41
CA ILE A 271 4.49 -24.97 6.49
C ILE A 271 3.15 -24.88 7.23
N LEU A 272 3.18 -25.06 8.54
CA LEU A 272 2.03 -24.93 9.43
C LEU A 272 2.26 -23.74 10.35
N VAL A 273 1.40 -22.73 10.28
CA VAL A 273 1.43 -21.54 11.13
C VAL A 273 0.41 -21.71 12.25
N SER A 274 0.88 -21.59 13.48
CA SER A 274 0.03 -21.66 14.68
C SER A 274 -0.99 -20.51 14.71
N GLY A 275 -2.06 -20.69 15.49
CA GLY A 275 -3.02 -19.63 15.77
C GLY A 275 -2.31 -18.32 16.17
N THR A 276 -2.62 -17.27 15.43
CA THR A 276 -1.94 -15.98 15.50
C THR A 276 -2.94 -14.90 15.86
N THR A 277 -2.69 -14.24 16.98
CA THR A 277 -3.45 -13.10 17.50
C THR A 277 -2.67 -11.81 17.34
N ALA A 278 -3.35 -10.69 17.57
CA ALA A 278 -2.82 -9.35 17.38
C ALA A 278 -1.91 -8.85 18.53
N ILE A 279 -1.07 -9.72 19.07
CA ILE A 279 -0.11 -9.38 20.12
C ILE A 279 1.23 -8.89 19.52
N HIS A 280 1.71 -7.73 19.96
CA HIS A 280 3.00 -7.14 19.60
C HIS A 280 3.90 -7.11 20.83
N GLY A 281 5.18 -7.48 20.66
CA GLY A 281 6.07 -7.68 21.79
C GLY A 281 5.56 -8.78 22.73
N GLU A 282 5.69 -8.55 24.04
CA GLU A 282 5.31 -9.54 25.06
C GLU A 282 3.81 -9.50 25.40
N ASP A 283 3.19 -8.32 25.45
CA ASP A 283 1.85 -8.13 26.04
C ASP A 283 0.96 -7.07 25.37
N ARG A 284 1.44 -6.34 24.35
CA ARG A 284 0.66 -5.26 23.72
C ARG A 284 -0.30 -5.80 22.68
N VAL A 285 -1.60 -5.70 22.93
CA VAL A 285 -2.62 -5.96 21.90
C VAL A 285 -2.73 -4.77 20.96
N ILE A 286 -2.50 -5.01 19.67
CA ILE A 286 -2.70 -4.05 18.58
C ILE A 286 -4.18 -4.01 18.21
N CYS A 287 -4.73 -2.81 18.03
CA CYS A 287 -6.12 -2.56 17.64
C CYS A 287 -7.12 -3.29 18.57
N ARG A 288 -6.97 -3.08 19.88
CA ARG A 288 -7.72 -3.79 20.94
C ARG A 288 -9.23 -3.94 20.66
N ASP A 289 -9.87 -2.86 20.20
CA ASP A 289 -11.32 -2.81 19.93
C ASP A 289 -11.67 -2.78 18.43
N ASP A 290 -10.70 -3.05 17.55
CA ASP A 290 -10.89 -2.99 16.10
C ASP A 290 -10.49 -4.31 15.41
N PRO A 291 -11.45 -5.17 15.06
CA PRO A 291 -11.16 -6.48 14.47
C PRO A 291 -10.51 -6.36 13.08
N ARG A 292 -10.76 -5.27 12.36
CA ARG A 292 -10.12 -5.00 11.07
C ARG A 292 -8.61 -4.84 11.22
N GLY A 293 -8.17 -3.95 12.11
CA GLY A 293 -6.77 -3.70 12.40
C GLY A 293 -6.07 -4.93 12.98
N GLN A 294 -6.76 -5.71 13.83
CA GLN A 294 -6.24 -7.00 14.28
C GLN A 294 -5.98 -7.96 13.12
N ALA A 295 -6.93 -8.08 12.19
CA ALA A 295 -6.77 -8.97 11.03
C ALA A 295 -5.59 -8.56 10.13
N VAL A 296 -5.39 -7.26 9.88
CA VAL A 296 -4.23 -6.73 9.12
C VAL A 296 -2.93 -7.18 9.79
N TYR A 297 -2.78 -6.85 11.07
CA TYR A 297 -1.57 -7.17 11.83
C TYR A 297 -1.31 -8.67 11.93
N ILE A 298 -2.35 -9.48 12.12
CA ILE A 298 -2.25 -10.95 12.17
C ILE A 298 -1.78 -11.51 10.83
N LEU A 299 -2.34 -11.04 9.72
CA LEU A 299 -1.98 -11.54 8.39
C LEU A 299 -0.53 -11.16 8.03
N ASP A 300 -0.06 -9.97 8.38
CA ASP A 300 1.35 -9.60 8.22
C ASP A 300 2.28 -10.55 8.98
N LYS A 301 1.92 -10.90 10.23
CA LYS A 301 2.70 -11.87 11.03
C LYS A 301 2.69 -13.27 10.42
N ILE A 302 1.56 -13.70 9.86
CA ILE A 302 1.46 -14.99 9.17
C ILE A 302 2.36 -14.99 7.93
N LEU A 303 2.33 -13.93 7.11
CA LEU A 303 3.20 -13.81 5.94
C LEU A 303 4.67 -13.81 6.34
N SER A 304 5.03 -13.03 7.36
CA SER A 304 6.38 -13.00 7.94
C SER A 304 6.85 -14.41 8.35
N ALA A 305 5.97 -15.18 9.01
CA ALA A 305 6.28 -16.54 9.43
C ALA A 305 6.46 -17.53 8.27
N VAL A 306 5.62 -17.41 7.23
CA VAL A 306 5.73 -18.22 6.01
C VAL A 306 7.03 -17.88 5.26
N SER A 307 7.34 -16.59 5.11
CA SER A 307 8.54 -16.12 4.43
C SER A 307 9.84 -16.45 5.16
N ALA A 308 9.85 -16.42 6.50
CA ALA A 308 10.99 -16.89 7.28
C ALA A 308 11.30 -18.40 7.09
N LEU A 309 10.31 -19.19 6.65
CA LEU A 309 10.46 -20.62 6.33
C LEU A 309 10.63 -20.89 4.81
N GLY A 310 10.87 -19.83 4.03
CA GLY A 310 11.14 -19.89 2.60
C GLY A 310 9.90 -20.06 1.72
N GLY A 311 8.71 -19.74 2.25
CA GLY A 311 7.49 -19.63 1.44
C GLY A 311 7.17 -18.19 1.06
N GLN A 312 6.08 -18.02 0.33
CA GLN A 312 5.52 -16.74 -0.09
C GLN A 312 4.00 -16.76 0.06
N ARG A 313 3.37 -15.59 -0.06
CA ARG A 313 1.92 -15.43 0.06
C ARG A 313 1.11 -16.38 -0.82
N SER A 314 1.57 -16.68 -2.04
CA SER A 314 0.90 -17.61 -2.97
C SER A 314 0.97 -19.07 -2.55
N ASP A 315 1.88 -19.42 -1.64
CA ASP A 315 2.04 -20.79 -1.16
C ASP A 315 1.02 -21.11 -0.06
N ILE A 316 0.37 -20.10 0.53
CA ILE A 316 -0.69 -20.30 1.50
C ILE A 316 -1.90 -20.88 0.78
N VAL A 317 -2.21 -22.14 1.08
CA VAL A 317 -3.32 -22.89 0.50
C VAL A 317 -4.52 -22.97 1.43
N ARG A 318 -4.35 -22.66 2.72
CA ARG A 318 -5.43 -22.66 3.70
C ARG A 318 -5.27 -21.60 4.77
N THR A 319 -6.40 -21.03 5.17
CA THR A 319 -6.55 -20.20 6.37
C THR A 319 -7.73 -20.70 7.21
N ARG A 320 -7.64 -20.60 8.54
CA ARG A 320 -8.83 -20.68 9.41
C ARG A 320 -8.88 -19.46 10.31
N VAL A 321 -10.04 -18.82 10.36
CA VAL A 321 -10.29 -17.57 11.05
C VAL A 321 -11.27 -17.83 12.18
N TYR A 322 -10.86 -17.47 13.39
CA TYR A 322 -11.64 -17.57 14.61
C TYR A 322 -12.01 -16.17 15.07
N LEU A 323 -13.31 -15.93 15.29
CA LEU A 323 -13.85 -14.64 15.68
C LEU A 323 -14.48 -14.73 17.06
N ALA A 324 -14.24 -13.73 17.91
CA ALA A 324 -14.92 -13.61 19.20
C ALA A 324 -16.40 -13.19 19.06
N ASN A 325 -16.78 -12.64 17.90
CA ASN A 325 -18.15 -12.24 17.56
C ASN A 325 -18.35 -12.35 16.04
N GLN A 326 -19.44 -13.00 15.59
CA GLN A 326 -19.80 -13.15 14.18
C GLN A 326 -20.02 -11.82 13.46
N ASP A 327 -20.40 -10.76 14.18
CA ASP A 327 -20.63 -9.43 13.59
C ASP A 327 -19.34 -8.85 12.98
N HIS A 328 -18.17 -9.35 13.40
CA HIS A 328 -16.87 -8.96 12.84
C HIS A 328 -16.55 -9.63 11.49
N CYS A 329 -17.32 -10.64 11.09
CA CYS A 329 -17.03 -11.52 9.95
C CYS A 329 -16.76 -10.76 8.65
N GLU A 330 -17.62 -9.80 8.31
CA GLU A 330 -17.47 -9.02 7.08
C GLU A 330 -16.18 -8.18 7.10
N SER A 331 -15.93 -7.48 8.22
CA SER A 331 -14.77 -6.60 8.33
C SER A 331 -13.45 -7.36 8.21
N VAL A 332 -13.34 -8.53 8.85
CA VAL A 332 -12.15 -9.40 8.82
C VAL A 332 -12.01 -10.07 7.45
N SER A 333 -13.13 -10.54 6.87
CA SER A 333 -13.14 -11.20 5.56
C SER A 333 -12.75 -10.26 4.42
N ARG A 334 -13.07 -8.95 4.53
CA ARG A 334 -12.60 -7.94 3.56
C ARG A 334 -11.09 -7.75 3.61
N VAL A 335 -10.48 -7.75 4.80
CA VAL A 335 -9.01 -7.72 4.94
C VAL A 335 -8.41 -8.98 4.32
N HIS A 336 -8.92 -10.17 4.69
CA HIS A 336 -8.46 -11.45 4.13
C HIS A 336 -8.54 -11.47 2.60
N GLY A 337 -9.67 -11.03 2.04
CA GLY A 337 -9.88 -10.94 0.60
C GLY A 337 -8.88 -10.04 -0.12
N ARG A 338 -8.43 -8.93 0.49
CA ARG A 338 -7.37 -8.08 -0.05
C ARG A 338 -6.00 -8.75 -0.03
N TYR A 339 -5.68 -9.49 1.04
CA TYR A 339 -4.41 -10.22 1.11
C TYR A 339 -4.34 -11.35 0.07
N PHE A 340 -5.44 -12.05 -0.18
CA PHE A 340 -5.47 -13.25 -1.03
C PHE A 340 -6.19 -13.09 -2.37
N GLU A 341 -6.40 -11.85 -2.83
CA GLU A 341 -7.05 -11.57 -4.11
C GLU A 341 -6.36 -12.34 -5.25
N GLY A 342 -7.11 -13.20 -5.94
CA GLY A 342 -6.61 -14.02 -7.04
C GLY A 342 -5.83 -15.29 -6.63
N LEU A 343 -5.49 -15.44 -5.34
CA LEU A 343 -4.84 -16.64 -4.78
C LEU A 343 -5.88 -17.63 -4.22
N ASN A 344 -6.92 -17.11 -3.57
CA ASN A 344 -8.09 -17.86 -3.11
C ASN A 344 -7.77 -19.17 -2.33
N PRO A 345 -7.04 -19.09 -1.19
CA PRO A 345 -6.81 -20.27 -0.35
C PRO A 345 -8.13 -20.83 0.18
N ALA A 346 -8.14 -22.13 0.51
CA ALA A 346 -9.23 -22.70 1.27
C ALA A 346 -9.42 -21.92 2.58
N ASN A 347 -10.64 -21.47 2.86
CA ASN A 347 -10.93 -20.68 4.05
C ASN A 347 -12.01 -21.36 4.91
N THR A 348 -11.85 -21.27 6.22
CA THR A 348 -12.87 -21.60 7.21
C THR A 348 -12.97 -20.43 8.17
N THR A 349 -14.16 -19.87 8.36
CA THR A 349 -14.38 -18.78 9.32
C THR A 349 -15.45 -19.21 10.32
N ILE A 350 -15.15 -19.13 11.61
CA ILE A 350 -16.06 -19.54 12.69
C ILE A 350 -16.07 -18.53 13.83
N GLU A 351 -17.24 -18.37 14.46
CA GLU A 351 -17.36 -17.72 15.77
C GLU A 351 -17.03 -18.75 16.87
N VAL A 352 -16.30 -18.32 17.90
CA VAL A 352 -16.00 -19.09 19.11
C VAL A 352 -16.49 -18.34 20.35
N SER A 353 -16.73 -19.07 21.44
CA SER A 353 -17.29 -18.45 22.67
C SER A 353 -16.39 -17.38 23.27
N ASN A 354 -15.06 -17.55 23.17
CA ASN A 354 -14.08 -16.54 23.56
C ASN A 354 -12.71 -16.87 22.94
N LEU A 355 -11.88 -15.84 22.76
CA LEU A 355 -10.44 -15.98 22.48
C LEU A 355 -9.65 -15.79 23.78
N ILE A 356 -8.42 -16.30 23.83
CA ILE A 356 -7.56 -16.13 25.02
C ILE A 356 -6.95 -14.73 25.00
N GLY A 357 -7.17 -13.95 26.06
CA GLY A 357 -6.74 -12.56 26.14
C GLY A 357 -7.73 -11.59 25.47
N ASP A 358 -7.31 -10.35 25.29
CA ASP A 358 -8.16 -9.27 24.76
C ASP A 358 -8.16 -9.23 23.22
N HIS A 359 -8.36 -10.39 22.60
CA HIS A 359 -8.33 -10.54 21.15
C HIS A 359 -9.73 -10.74 20.56
N LEU A 360 -9.95 -10.16 19.39
CA LEU A 360 -11.20 -10.27 18.63
C LEU A 360 -11.09 -11.24 17.45
N VAL A 361 -9.85 -11.46 16.99
CA VAL A 361 -9.52 -12.27 15.83
C VAL A 361 -8.30 -13.15 16.14
N GLU A 362 -8.37 -14.41 15.74
CA GLU A 362 -7.22 -15.31 15.67
C GLU A 362 -7.22 -16.00 14.31
N ILE A 363 -6.07 -16.07 13.64
CA ILE A 363 -5.95 -16.71 12.33
C ILE A 363 -4.81 -17.73 12.35
N GLU A 364 -5.07 -18.90 11.78
CA GLU A 364 -4.04 -19.89 11.45
C GLU A 364 -3.93 -20.05 9.93
N ALA A 365 -2.78 -20.53 9.47
CA ALA A 365 -2.52 -20.73 8.05
C ALA A 365 -1.69 -21.98 7.78
N GLU A 366 -1.84 -22.49 6.57
CA GLU A 366 -1.03 -23.58 6.04
C GLU A 366 -0.56 -23.23 4.63
N ALA A 367 0.73 -23.43 4.39
CA ALA A 367 1.36 -23.21 3.10
C ALA A 367 2.05 -24.48 2.57
N ILE A 368 2.09 -24.62 1.25
CA ILE A 368 2.79 -25.68 0.54
C ILE A 368 3.85 -25.04 -0.36
N VAL A 369 5.10 -25.39 -0.12
CA VAL A 369 6.27 -24.94 -0.88
C VAL A 369 6.90 -26.13 -1.60
N ASP A 370 7.54 -25.87 -2.73
CA ASP A 370 8.31 -26.90 -3.44
C ASP A 370 9.47 -27.39 -2.55
N GLU A 371 9.72 -28.70 -2.54
CA GLU A 371 10.93 -29.26 -1.94
C GLU A 371 12.10 -28.93 -2.89
N GLY A 372 12.95 -27.99 -2.48
CA GLY A 372 14.21 -27.67 -3.16
C GLY A 372 15.21 -28.82 -3.16
#